data_AF-A0A381YGV2-F1
#
_entry.id   AF-A0A381YGV2-F1
#
_cell.length_a   1.000
_cell.length_b   1.000
_cell.length_c   1.000
_cell.angle_alpha   90.00
_cell.angle_beta   90.00
_cell.angle_gamma   90.00
#
_symmetry.space_group_name_H-M   'P 1'
#
loop_
_entity.id
_entity.type
_entity.pdbx_description
1 polymer ?
#
loop_
_entity_poly.entity_id
_entity_poly.type
_entity_poly.pdbx_seq_one_letter_code
_entity_poly.pdbx_strand_id
1 'polypeptide(L)' 'MLSRIKQIMREIIDFGLLLIAIAIILEVLFGPSSPFLGENIIDNLVRLVNELGSEGVVGIISVAIIIYLWNRLKR' A
#
# COMPACT_ATOMS: atom_id res chain seq x y z
N MET A 1 14.00 -19.52 -13.15
CA MET A 1 14.34 -18.07 -13.19
C MET A 1 13.12 -17.20 -12.85
N LEU A 2 11.99 -17.34 -13.54
CA LEU A 2 10.77 -16.57 -13.26
C LEU A 2 10.25 -16.71 -11.81
N SER A 3 10.35 -17.91 -11.23
CA SER A 3 10.00 -18.17 -9.82
C SER A 3 10.82 -17.33 -8.84
N ARG A 4 12.14 -17.21 -9.08
CA ARG A 4 13.05 -16.42 -8.25
C ARG A 4 12.75 -14.92 -8.34
N ILE A 5 12.40 -14.42 -9.53
CA ILE A 5 11.98 -13.03 -9.71
C ILE A 5 10.66 -12.76 -8.98
N LYS A 6 9.67 -13.65 -9.11
CA LYS A 6 8.40 -13.54 -8.38
C LYS A 6 8.61 -13.54 -6.86
N GLN A 7 9.54 -14.35 -6.37
CA GLN A 7 9.88 -14.39 -4.95
C GLN A 7 10.51 -13.08 -4.49
N ILE A 8 11.51 -12.55 -5.19
CA ILE A 8 12.15 -11.27 -4.86
C ILE A 8 11.13 -10.12 -4.87
N MET A 9 10.23 -10.09 -5.86
CA MET A 9 9.16 -9.08 -5.91
C MET A 9 8.23 -9.16 -4.70
N ARG A 10 7.88 -10.37 -4.27
CA ARG A 10 7.05 -10.57 -3.07
C ARG A 10 7.78 -10.08 -1.82
N GLU A 11 9.04 -10.45 -1.64
CA GLU A 11 9.85 -10.02 -0.50
C GLU A 11 10.01 -8.50 -0.44
N ILE A 12 10.18 -7.83 -1.59
CA ILE A 12 10.23 -6.36 -1.67
C ILE A 12 8.89 -5.74 -1.29
N ILE A 13 7.77 -6.29 -1.76
CA ILE A 13 6.42 -5.79 -1.40
C ILE A 13 6.19 -5.97 0.10
N ASP A 14 6.49 -7.13 0.66
CA ASP A 14 6.32 -7.41 2.08
C ASP A 14 7.18 -6.46 2.94
N PHE A 15 8.43 -6.23 2.53
CA PHE A 15 9.32 -5.27 3.18
C PHE A 15 8.81 -3.82 3.04
N GLY A 16 8.33 -3.42 1.87
CA GLY A 16 7.76 -2.10 1.63
C GLY A 16 6.52 -1.84 2.49
N LEU A 17 5.64 -2.84 2.64
CA LEU A 17 4.46 -2.75 3.51
C LEU A 17 4.85 -2.59 4.98
N LEU A 18 5.87 -3.32 5.44
CA LEU A 18 6.44 -3.15 6.79
C LEU A 18 6.98 -1.73 7.01
N LEU A 19 7.68 -1.17 6.03
CA LEU A 19 8.19 0.21 6.10
C LEU A 19 7.05 1.23 6.18
N ILE A 20 5.98 1.07 5.40
CA ILE A 20 4.79 1.94 5.47
C ILE A 20 4.15 1.85 6.86
N ALA A 21 4.02 0.65 7.43
CA ALA A 21 3.47 0.48 8.76
C ALA A 21 4.30 1.19 9.84
N ILE A 22 5.64 1.06 9.77
CA ILE A 22 6.56 1.78 10.66
C ILE A 22 6.41 3.28 10.48
N ALA A 23 6.28 3.75 9.23
CA ALA A 23 6.16 5.16 8.94
C ALA A 23 4.89 5.79 9.51
N ILE A 24 3.75 5.10 9.40
CA ILE A 24 2.50 5.51 10.03
C ILE A 24 2.65 5.60 11.55
N ILE A 25 3.27 4.60 12.19
CA ILE A 25 3.51 4.63 13.64
C ILE A 25 4.35 5.84 14.03
N LEU A 26 5.43 6.12 13.29
CA LEU A 26 6.31 7.24 13.59
C LEU A 26 5.62 8.60 13.40
N GLU A 27 4.80 8.77 12.37
CA GLU A 27 4.02 9.99 12.18
C GLU A 27 2.97 10.19 13.29
N VAL A 28 2.32 9.12 13.76
CA VAL A 28 1.40 9.20 14.91
C VAL A 28 2.11 9.61 16.20
N LEU A 29 3.34 9.14 16.42
CA LEU A 29 4.10 9.41 17.64
C LEU A 29 4.78 10.78 17.65
N PHE A 30 5.33 11.21 16.52
CA PHE A 30 6.17 12.41 16.43
C PHE A 30 5.49 13.58 15.70
N GLY A 31 4.34 13.34 15.08
CA GLY A 31 3.63 14.31 14.25
C GLY A 31 4.09 14.32 12.78
N PRO A 32 3.48 15.19 11.96
CA PRO A 32 3.61 15.17 10.49
C PRO A 32 4.99 15.52 9.94
N SER A 33 5.87 16.11 10.76
CA SER A 33 7.21 16.56 10.39
C SER A 33 8.30 15.63 10.94
N SER A 34 8.32 14.38 10.48
CA SER A 34 9.39 13.44 10.81
C SER A 34 10.59 13.60 9.86
N PRO A 35 11.82 13.84 10.36
CA PRO A 35 13.00 14.10 9.51
C PRO A 35 13.43 12.93 8.60
N PHE A 36 12.89 11.73 8.82
CA PHE A 36 13.40 10.51 8.19
C PHE A 36 12.49 9.91 7.11
N LEU A 37 11.23 10.36 7.02
CA LEU A 37 10.20 9.63 6.24
C LEU A 37 9.33 10.50 5.32
N GLY A 38 9.59 11.81 5.25
CA GLY A 38 8.78 12.77 4.50
C GLY A 38 7.62 13.33 5.33
N GLU A 39 6.95 14.36 4.80
CA GLU A 39 5.83 15.01 5.48
C GLU A 39 4.49 14.38 5.08
N ASN A 40 3.57 14.26 6.05
CA ASN A 40 2.14 13.94 5.86
C ASN A 40 1.86 12.59 5.15
N ILE A 41 2.42 11.49 5.66
CA ILE A 41 2.27 10.14 5.08
C ILE A 41 0.84 9.64 5.29
N ILE A 42 0.25 9.94 6.45
CA ILE A 42 -1.17 9.68 6.75
C ILE A 42 -2.08 10.43 5.77
N ASP A 43 -1.83 11.71 5.50
CA ASP A 43 -2.65 12.48 4.56
C ASP A 43 -2.55 11.93 3.14
N ASN A 44 -1.36 11.51 2.69
CA ASN A 44 -1.19 10.86 1.40
C ASN A 44 -2.02 9.56 1.29
N LEU A 45 -2.05 8.76 2.36
CA LEU A 45 -2.88 7.55 2.42
C LEU A 45 -4.38 7.87 2.43
N VAL A 46 -4.81 8.82 3.25
CA VAL A 46 -6.21 9.27 3.33
C VAL A 46 -6.67 9.82 1.99
N ARG A 47 -5.83 10.61 1.32
CA ARG A 47 -6.10 11.13 -0.02
C ARG A 47 -6.27 10.01 -1.04
N LEU A 48 -5.38 9.02 -1.03
CA LEU A 48 -5.48 7.86 -1.92
C LEU A 48 -6.82 7.12 -1.69
N VAL A 49 -7.18 6.88 -0.43
CA VAL A 49 -8.45 6.21 -0.09
C VAL A 49 -9.66 7.04 -0.55
N ASN A 50 -9.61 8.36 -0.37
CA ASN A 50 -10.67 9.26 -0.81
C ASN A 50 -10.80 9.29 -2.34
N GLU A 51 -9.69 9.31 -3.08
CA GLU A 51 -9.69 9.24 -4.55
C GLU A 51 -10.28 7.92 -5.06
N LEU A 52 -10.02 6.82 -4.35
CA LEU A 52 -10.64 5.52 -4.65
C LEU A 52 -12.15 5.50 -4.31
N GLY A 53 -12.58 6.23 -3.28
CA GLY A 53 -13.98 6.32 -2.85
C GLY A 53 -14.83 7.32 -3.64
N SER A 54 -14.24 8.43 -4.10
CA SER A 54 -14.94 9.47 -4.88
C SER A 54 -15.41 8.94 -6.24
N GLU A 55 -14.62 8.05 -6.84
CA GLU A 55 -14.99 7.29 -8.03
C GLU A 55 -15.71 5.99 -7.67
N GLY A 56 -16.67 6.03 -6.73
CA GLY A 56 -17.12 4.86 -5.95
C GLY A 56 -17.40 3.57 -6.75
N VAL A 57 -17.91 3.65 -7.98
CA VAL A 57 -18.09 2.48 -8.87
C VAL A 57 -16.74 1.95 -9.39
N VAL A 58 -15.85 2.83 -9.85
CA VAL A 58 -14.49 2.49 -10.32
C VAL A 58 -13.65 1.94 -9.17
N GLY A 59 -13.78 2.50 -7.97
CA GLY A 59 -13.11 2.00 -6.76
C GLY A 59 -13.49 0.56 -6.45
N ILE A 60 -14.78 0.24 -6.42
CA ILE A 60 -15.28 -1.12 -6.16
C ILE A 60 -14.82 -2.09 -7.25
N ILE A 61 -14.88 -1.70 -8.52
CA ILE A 61 -14.39 -2.53 -9.64
C ILE A 61 -12.89 -2.81 -9.51
N SER A 62 -12.11 -1.81 -9.13
CA SER A 62 -10.65 -1.95 -8.96
C SER A 62 -10.32 -2.95 -7.84
N VAL A 63 -11.00 -2.86 -6.70
CA VAL A 63 -10.85 -3.81 -5.58
C VAL A 63 -11.24 -5.23 -6.02
N ALA A 64 -12.36 -5.38 -6.74
CA ALA A 64 -12.81 -6.68 -7.24
C ALA A 64 -11.77 -7.32 -8.18
N ILE A 65 -11.15 -6.54 -9.07
CA ILE A 65 -10.07 -7.00 -9.96
C ILE A 65 -8.86 -7.45 -9.15
N ILE A 66 -8.43 -6.67 -8.14
CA ILE A 66 -7.29 -7.01 -7.28
C ILE A 66 -7.56 -8.35 -6.56
N ILE A 67 -8.73 -8.52 -5.95
CA ILE A 67 -9.12 -9.76 -5.25
C ILE A 67 -9.13 -10.94 -6.24
N TYR A 68 -9.69 -10.74 -7.43
CA TYR A 68 -9.72 -11.76 -8.48
C TYR A 68 -8.31 -12.20 -8.89
N LEU A 69 -7.42 -11.25 -9.16
CA LEU A 69 -6.02 -11.52 -9.51
C LEU A 69 -5.28 -12.23 -8.37
N TRP A 70 -5.45 -11.75 -7.13
CA TRP A 70 -4.84 -12.35 -5.95
C TRP A 70 -5.24 -13.83 -5.77
N ASN A 71 -6.53 -14.12 -5.91
CA ASN A 71 -7.05 -15.48 -5.81
C ASN A 71 -6.55 -16.38 -6.94
N ARG A 72 -6.34 -15.82 -8.14
CA ARG A 72 -5.75 -16.56 -9.26
C ARG A 72 -4.26 -16.84 -9.07
N LEU A 73 -3.52 -15.92 -8.43
CA LEU A 73 -2.09 -16.07 -8.11
C LEU A 73 -1.81 -17.12 -7.04
N LYS A 74 -2.81 -17.48 -6.21
CA LYS A 74 -2.72 -18.55 -5.21
C LYS A 74 -2.98 -19.96 -5.76
N ARG A 75 -3.53 -20.09 -6.98
CA ARG A 75 -3.68 -21.38 -7.68
C ARG A 75 -2.45 -21.68 -8.51
#